data_AF-B0S4E8-F1
#
_entry.id   AF-B0S4E8-F1
#
_cell.length_a   1.000
_cell.length_b   1.000
_cell.length_c   1.000
_cell.angle_alpha   90.00
_cell.angle_beta   90.00
_cell.angle_gamma   90.00
#
_symmetry.space_group_name_H-M   'P 1'
#
loop_
_entity.id
_entity.type
_entity.pdbx_description
1 polymer ?
#
loop_
_entity_poly.entity_id
_entity_poly.type
_entity_poly.pdbx_seq_one_letter_code
_entity_poly.pdbx_strand_id
1 'polypeptide(L)'
;MEELNKKILNVTQDLDLYVDIYNNVLATIEKLSDLLKGVCLDDLDLIKDSICNVYITLVVGNELDSKVDLNKIYTIMREFRKVSKKPCESKLIIIEQIAKLINFIVGVQNYKKLVASGIIDVLLTVCDSYNIEILDCVKIE
;
A
#
# COMPACT_ATOMS: atom_id res chain seq x y z
N MET A 1 12.44 3.52 -4.37
CA MET A 1 11.01 3.87 -4.49
C MET A 1 10.77 4.97 -5.52
N GLU A 2 11.53 6.07 -5.54
CA GLU A 2 11.30 7.16 -6.51
C GLU A 2 11.27 6.69 -7.99
N GLU A 3 12.25 5.89 -8.41
CA GLU A 3 12.27 5.32 -9.77
C GLU A 3 11.07 4.39 -10.03
N LEU A 4 10.70 3.60 -9.02
CA LEU A 4 9.54 2.71 -9.11
C LEU A 4 8.25 3.50 -9.30
N ASN A 5 8.05 4.59 -8.55
CA ASN A 5 6.88 5.44 -8.68
C ASN A 5 6.79 6.03 -10.10
N LYS A 6 7.91 6.52 -10.64
CA LYS A 6 7.98 7.01 -12.01
C LYS A 6 7.60 5.93 -13.03
N LYS A 7 8.10 4.70 -12.86
CA LYS A 7 7.74 3.56 -13.72
C LYS A 7 6.25 3.22 -13.64
N ILE A 8 5.67 3.16 -12.44
CA ILE A 8 4.23 2.94 -12.24
C ILE A 8 3.43 4.00 -13.01
N LEU A 9 3.73 5.28 -12.81
CA LEU A 9 2.99 6.35 -13.49
C LEU A 9 3.09 6.24 -15.01
N ASN A 10 4.26 5.90 -15.55
CA ASN A 10 4.44 5.75 -17.00
C ASN A 10 3.62 4.60 -17.59
N VAL A 11 3.54 3.44 -16.93
CA VAL A 11 2.79 2.28 -17.46
C VAL A 11 1.28 2.36 -17.17
N THR A 12 0.87 3.18 -16.21
CA THR A 12 -0.54 3.31 -15.80
C THR A 12 -1.25 4.51 -16.41
N GLN A 13 -0.52 5.42 -17.08
CA GLN A 13 -1.06 6.64 -17.69
C GLN A 13 -2.26 6.40 -18.63
N ASP A 14 -2.30 5.25 -19.30
CA ASP A 14 -3.35 4.87 -20.26
C ASP A 14 -4.36 3.86 -19.69
N LEU A 15 -4.30 3.54 -18.39
CA LEU A 15 -5.23 2.61 -17.75
C LEU A 15 -6.43 3.34 -17.15
N ASP A 16 -7.55 2.62 -16.99
CA ASP A 16 -8.77 3.11 -16.33
C ASP A 16 -8.55 3.58 -14.88
N LEU A 17 -7.39 3.28 -14.29
CA LEU A 17 -6.92 3.84 -13.03
C LEU A 17 -6.67 5.36 -13.09
N TYR A 18 -6.66 6.01 -14.26
CA TYR A 18 -6.44 7.46 -14.37
C TYR A 18 -7.72 8.30 -14.50
N VAL A 19 -8.91 7.70 -14.38
CA VAL A 19 -10.19 8.38 -14.68
C VAL A 19 -10.58 9.41 -13.61
N ASP A 20 -10.64 9.03 -12.33
CA ASP A 20 -10.90 9.96 -11.23
C ASP A 20 -10.41 9.43 -9.86
N ILE A 21 -10.37 10.31 -8.87
CA ILE A 21 -9.89 10.01 -7.51
C ILE A 21 -10.80 8.98 -6.80
N TYR A 22 -12.11 9.03 -7.03
CA TYR A 22 -13.06 8.17 -6.33
C TYR A 22 -12.93 6.71 -6.76
N ASN A 23 -12.80 6.46 -8.06
CA ASN A 23 -12.54 5.14 -8.62
C ASN A 23 -11.20 4.59 -8.11
N ASN A 24 -10.17 5.42 -7.97
CA ASN A 24 -8.91 4.99 -7.34
C ASN A 24 -9.08 4.63 -5.88
N VAL A 25 -9.84 5.41 -5.11
CA VAL A 25 -10.11 5.11 -3.70
C VAL A 25 -10.80 3.77 -3.57
N LEU A 26 -11.82 3.49 -4.41
CA LEU A 26 -12.49 2.20 -4.46
C LEU A 26 -11.52 1.07 -4.83
N ALA A 27 -10.72 1.26 -5.87
CA ALA A 27 -9.70 0.29 -6.26
C ALA A 27 -8.72 0.00 -5.12
N THR A 28 -8.24 1.02 -4.40
CA THR A 28 -7.36 0.82 -3.23
C THR A 28 -8.06 0.02 -2.13
N ILE A 29 -9.34 0.28 -1.86
CA ILE A 29 -10.12 -0.50 -0.88
C ILE A 29 -10.26 -1.96 -1.32
N GLU A 30 -10.53 -2.22 -2.60
CA GLU A 30 -10.58 -3.57 -3.16
C GLU A 30 -9.24 -4.29 -2.99
N LYS A 31 -8.12 -3.65 -3.34
CA LYS A 31 -6.78 -4.25 -3.22
C LYS A 31 -6.34 -4.45 -1.77
N LEU A 32 -6.74 -3.57 -0.85
CA LEU A 32 -6.56 -3.80 0.58
C LEU A 32 -7.41 -4.98 1.09
N SER A 33 -8.60 -5.19 0.50
CA SER A 33 -9.45 -6.35 0.84
C SER A 33 -8.86 -7.67 0.33
N ASP A 34 -8.24 -7.66 -0.86
CA ASP A 34 -7.45 -8.80 -1.36
C ASP A 34 -6.24 -9.09 -0.46
N LEU A 35 -5.53 -8.04 -0.01
CA LEU A 35 -4.43 -8.19 0.96
C LEU A 35 -4.92 -8.78 2.28
N LEU A 36 -6.04 -8.30 2.81
CA LEU A 36 -6.68 -8.84 4.00
C LEU A 36 -7.01 -10.33 3.82
N LYS A 37 -7.57 -10.71 2.67
CA LYS A 37 -7.87 -12.10 2.35
C LYS A 37 -6.59 -12.95 2.30
N GLY A 38 -5.53 -12.46 1.65
CA GLY A 38 -4.22 -13.13 1.61
C GLY A 38 -3.65 -13.37 3.00
N VAL A 39 -3.64 -12.35 3.85
CA VAL A 39 -3.21 -12.47 5.26
C VAL A 39 -4.08 -13.47 6.01
N CYS A 40 -5.41 -13.41 5.88
CA CYS A 40 -6.33 -14.35 6.53
C CYS A 40 -6.07 -15.81 6.14
N LEU A 41 -5.69 -16.06 4.89
CA LEU A 41 -5.44 -17.41 4.35
C LEU A 41 -3.98 -17.87 4.48
N ASP A 42 -3.07 -16.98 4.91
CA ASP A 42 -1.61 -17.20 4.82
C ASP A 42 -1.15 -17.57 3.40
N ASP A 43 -1.83 -17.02 2.40
CA ASP A 43 -1.54 -17.24 0.98
C ASP A 43 -0.48 -16.23 0.52
N LEU A 44 0.79 -16.67 0.53
CA LEU A 44 1.94 -15.81 0.25
C LEU A 44 1.92 -15.22 -1.18
N ASP A 45 1.42 -15.97 -2.16
CA ASP A 45 1.36 -15.49 -3.54
C ASP A 45 0.29 -14.40 -3.66
N LEU A 46 -0.89 -14.62 -3.07
CA LEU A 46 -1.94 -13.61 -2.99
C LEU A 46 -1.48 -12.37 -2.21
N ILE A 47 -0.70 -12.53 -1.15
CA ILE A 47 -0.13 -11.41 -0.38
C ILE A 47 0.80 -10.56 -1.25
N LYS A 48 1.73 -11.19 -1.99
CA LYS A 48 2.67 -10.47 -2.87
C LYS A 48 1.95 -9.72 -3.98
N ASP A 49 1.00 -10.38 -4.64
CA ASP A 49 0.19 -9.77 -5.70
C ASP A 49 -0.63 -8.58 -5.14
N SER A 50 -1.21 -8.75 -3.96
CA SER A 50 -1.99 -7.68 -3.32
C SER A 50 -1.12 -6.51 -2.86
N ILE A 51 0.09 -6.75 -2.35
CA ILE A 51 1.06 -5.68 -2.03
C ILE A 51 1.39 -4.87 -3.28
N CYS A 52 1.65 -5.55 -4.40
CA CYS A 52 1.92 -4.90 -5.68
C CYS A 52 0.75 -4.00 -6.09
N ASN A 53 -0.46 -4.57 -6.09
CA ASN A 53 -1.67 -3.88 -6.52
C ASN A 53 -2.02 -2.67 -5.62
N VAL A 54 -1.95 -2.81 -4.29
CA VAL A 54 -2.18 -1.71 -3.35
C VAL A 54 -1.15 -0.60 -3.54
N TYR A 55 0.12 -0.95 -3.80
CA TYR A 55 1.15 0.05 -4.03
C TYR A 55 0.92 0.82 -5.34
N ILE A 56 0.49 0.14 -6.40
CA ILE A 56 0.13 0.76 -7.68
C ILE A 56 -1.03 1.75 -7.49
N THR A 57 -2.12 1.34 -6.84
CA THR A 57 -3.28 2.22 -6.64
C THR A 57 -2.95 3.41 -5.74
N LEU A 58 -2.06 3.23 -4.74
CA LEU A 58 -1.53 4.33 -3.94
C LEU A 58 -0.77 5.34 -4.79
N VAL A 59 0.15 4.88 -5.64
CA VAL A 59 0.99 5.78 -6.46
C VAL A 59 0.14 6.57 -7.44
N VAL A 60 -0.79 5.92 -8.15
CA VAL A 60 -1.69 6.57 -9.10
C VAL A 60 -2.64 7.53 -8.38
N GLY A 61 -3.32 7.06 -7.33
CA GLY A 61 -4.26 7.87 -6.56
C GLY A 61 -3.59 9.09 -5.92
N ASN A 62 -2.36 8.95 -5.41
CA ASN A 62 -1.58 10.06 -4.90
C ASN A 62 -1.23 11.09 -5.99
N GLU A 63 -0.87 10.65 -7.19
CA GLU A 63 -0.56 11.56 -8.31
C GLU A 63 -1.78 12.38 -8.74
N LEU A 64 -2.98 11.79 -8.66
CA LEU A 64 -4.24 12.44 -9.02
C LEU A 64 -4.77 13.42 -7.95
N ASP A 65 -4.45 13.19 -6.67
CA ASP A 65 -5.02 13.94 -5.55
C ASP A 65 -4.01 14.87 -4.86
N SER A 66 -3.17 14.32 -3.99
CA SER A 66 -2.42 15.11 -3.00
C SER A 66 -0.94 15.30 -3.33
N LYS A 67 -0.39 14.50 -4.25
CA LYS A 67 1.02 14.50 -4.67
C LYS A 67 2.01 14.52 -3.51
N VAL A 68 1.71 13.74 -2.46
CA VAL A 68 2.61 13.62 -1.32
C VAL A 68 3.89 12.89 -1.72
N ASP A 69 5.00 13.23 -1.06
CA ASP A 69 6.28 12.57 -1.27
C ASP A 69 6.28 11.17 -0.63
N LEU A 70 5.82 10.18 -1.40
CA LEU A 70 5.76 8.77 -0.99
C LEU A 70 7.15 8.20 -0.68
N ASN A 71 8.20 8.64 -1.39
CA ASN A 71 9.56 8.17 -1.15
C ASN A 71 10.06 8.61 0.22
N LYS A 72 9.79 9.87 0.60
CA LYS A 72 10.11 10.39 1.94
C LYS A 72 9.31 9.68 3.03
N ILE A 73 8.01 9.44 2.83
CA ILE A 73 7.18 8.70 3.80
C ILE A 73 7.75 7.29 4.01
N TYR A 74 7.98 6.56 2.93
CA TYR A 74 8.56 5.21 2.96
C TYR A 74 9.90 5.19 3.70
N THR A 75 10.82 6.09 3.35
CA THR A 75 12.16 6.15 3.94
C THR A 75 12.09 6.38 5.45
N ILE A 76 11.31 7.38 5.89
CA ILE A 76 11.16 7.68 7.32
C ILE A 76 10.59 6.48 8.08
N MET A 77 9.56 5.83 7.53
CA MET A 77 8.92 4.67 8.16
C MET A 77 9.84 3.45 8.24
N ARG A 78 10.60 3.16 7.18
CA ARG A 78 11.56 2.05 7.16
C ARG A 78 12.67 2.26 8.18
N GLU A 79 13.23 3.46 8.25
CA GLU A 79 14.25 3.80 9.25
C GLU A 79 13.70 3.72 10.68
N PHE A 80 12.49 4.21 10.92
CA PHE A 80 11.83 4.10 12.23
C PHE A 80 11.66 2.63 12.66
N ARG A 81 11.28 1.73 11.74
CA ARG A 81 11.13 0.29 12.01
C ARG A 81 12.46 -0.40 12.35
N LYS A 82 13.56 -0.03 11.69
CA LYS A 82 14.90 -0.55 12.01
C LYS A 82 15.33 -0.22 13.45
N VAL A 83 14.99 0.99 13.92
CA VAL A 83 15.38 1.45 15.26
C VAL A 83 14.46 0.91 16.35
N SER A 84 13.16 0.82 16.08
CA SER A 84 12.14 0.49 17.08
C SER A 84 12.11 -1.00 17.49
N LYS A 85 12.84 -1.89 16.81
CA LYS A 85 12.82 -3.36 17.03
C LYS A 85 11.39 -3.87 17.22
N LYS A 86 10.47 -3.38 16.39
CA LYS A 86 9.04 -3.68 16.52
C LYS A 86 8.88 -5.21 16.51
N PRO A 87 8.31 -5.84 17.57
CA PRO A 87 8.11 -7.28 17.58
C PRO A 87 7.21 -7.66 16.40
N CYS A 88 7.44 -8.84 15.81
CA CYS A 88 6.58 -9.38 14.76
C CYS A 88 5.13 -9.32 15.25
N GLU A 89 4.29 -8.58 14.52
CA GLU A 89 2.90 -8.40 14.92
C GLU A 89 2.14 -9.71 14.72
N SER A 90 1.23 -10.02 15.64
CA SER A 90 0.36 -11.18 15.46
C SER A 90 -0.54 -10.94 14.24
N LYS A 91 -0.85 -12.01 13.52
CA LYS A 91 -1.77 -11.99 12.37
C LYS A 91 -3.07 -11.24 12.65
N LEU A 92 -3.62 -11.36 13.85
CA LEU A 92 -4.83 -10.64 14.28
C LEU A 92 -4.63 -9.11 14.27
N ILE A 93 -3.48 -8.62 14.71
CA ILE A 93 -3.18 -7.17 14.71
C ILE A 93 -3.05 -6.66 13.27
N ILE A 94 -2.43 -7.43 12.37
CA ILE A 94 -2.31 -7.09 10.94
C ILE A 94 -3.70 -6.98 10.31
N ILE A 95 -4.56 -7.98 10.55
CA ILE A 95 -5.96 -7.99 10.09
C ILE A 95 -6.71 -6.75 10.58
N GLU A 96 -6.59 -6.42 11.88
CA GLU A 96 -7.22 -5.23 12.44
C GLU A 96 -6.71 -3.93 11.82
N GLN A 97 -5.40 -3.82 11.55
CA GLN A 97 -4.81 -2.64 10.93
C GLN A 97 -5.34 -2.44 9.51
N ILE A 98 -5.38 -3.50 8.70
CA ILE A 98 -5.93 -3.43 7.35
C ILE A 98 -7.42 -3.02 7.40
N ALA A 99 -8.22 -3.63 8.26
CA ALA A 99 -9.64 -3.30 8.40
C ALA A 99 -9.88 -1.85 8.88
N LYS A 100 -9.09 -1.36 9.83
CA LYS A 100 -9.14 0.03 10.30
C LYS A 100 -8.75 1.00 9.19
N LEU A 101 -7.73 0.67 8.40
CA LEU A 101 -7.31 1.49 7.26
C LEU A 101 -8.40 1.54 6.18
N ILE A 102 -9.04 0.42 5.84
CA ILE A 102 -10.16 0.40 4.89
C ILE A 102 -11.28 1.33 5.37
N ASN A 103 -11.72 1.18 6.63
CA ASN A 103 -12.76 2.05 7.20
C ASN A 103 -12.36 3.53 7.18
N PHE A 104 -11.09 3.83 7.46
CA PHE A 104 -10.57 5.19 7.41
C PHE A 104 -10.62 5.76 5.99
N ILE A 105 -10.16 5.00 4.98
CA ILE A 105 -10.17 5.40 3.57
C ILE A 105 -11.59 5.62 3.07
N VAL A 106 -12.54 4.74 3.43
CA VAL A 106 -13.97 4.89 3.09
C VAL A 106 -14.53 6.23 3.59
N GLY A 107 -14.12 6.66 4.79
CA GLY A 107 -14.60 7.91 5.39
C GLY A 107 -13.97 9.18 4.81
N VAL A 108 -12.71 9.13 4.37
CA VAL A 108 -11.97 10.34 3.92
C VAL A 108 -11.87 10.48 2.41
N GLN A 109 -11.88 9.38 1.67
CA GLN A 109 -11.88 9.30 0.20
C GLN A 109 -10.81 10.17 -0.49
N ASN A 110 -9.58 10.12 0.00
CA ASN A 110 -8.46 10.88 -0.57
C ASN A 110 -7.11 10.18 -0.31
N TYR A 111 -6.04 10.74 -0.84
CA TYR A 111 -4.66 10.28 -0.68
C TYR A 111 -3.80 11.29 0.09
N LYS A 112 -4.41 12.07 0.99
CA LYS A 112 -3.66 12.98 1.85
C LYS A 112 -2.65 12.20 2.68
N LYS A 113 -1.64 12.91 3.18
CA LYS A 113 -0.48 12.35 3.89
C LYS A 113 -0.84 11.27 4.92
N LEU A 114 -1.93 11.43 5.68
CA LEU A 114 -2.34 10.46 6.70
C LEU A 114 -2.78 9.13 6.09
N VAL A 115 -3.55 9.16 4.99
CA VAL A 115 -3.96 7.96 4.24
C VAL A 115 -2.75 7.30 3.59
N ALA A 116 -1.95 8.07 2.85
CA ALA A 116 -0.75 7.55 2.18
C ALA A 116 0.24 6.90 3.18
N SER A 117 0.42 7.53 4.33
CA SER A 117 1.23 6.97 5.42
C SER A 117 0.62 5.69 5.98
N GLY A 118 -0.69 5.65 6.20
CA GLY A 118 -1.39 4.45 6.69
C GLY A 118 -1.26 3.26 5.73
N ILE A 119 -1.38 3.50 4.41
CA ILE A 119 -1.19 2.46 3.40
C ILE A 119 0.25 1.93 3.43
N ILE A 120 1.24 2.82 3.41
CA ILE A 120 2.66 2.41 3.48
C ILE A 120 2.96 1.64 4.77
N ASP A 121 2.40 2.08 5.91
CA ASP A 121 2.61 1.42 7.20
C ASP A 121 2.05 -0.01 7.20
N VAL A 122 0.85 -0.21 6.67
CA VAL A 122 0.24 -1.54 6.52
C VAL A 122 1.09 -2.43 5.62
N LEU A 123 1.51 -1.94 4.45
CA LEU A 123 2.36 -2.71 3.54
C LEU A 123 3.67 -3.13 4.19
N LEU A 124 4.33 -2.22 4.92
CA LEU A 124 5.54 -2.52 5.65
C LEU A 124 5.31 -3.53 6.79
N THR A 125 4.20 -3.43 7.52
CA THR A 125 3.84 -4.43 8.55
C THR A 125 3.69 -5.82 7.96
N VAL A 126 2.95 -5.96 6.85
CA VAL A 126 2.79 -7.26 6.18
C VAL A 126 4.14 -7.77 5.68
N CYS A 127 4.95 -6.91 5.06
CA CYS A 127 6.29 -7.25 4.60
C CYS A 127 7.18 -7.80 5.71
N ASP A 128 7.21 -7.11 6.86
CA ASP A 128 8.00 -7.52 8.02
C ASP A 128 7.53 -8.87 8.58
N SER A 129 6.22 -9.12 8.63
CA SER A 129 5.63 -10.35 9.17
C SER A 129 5.83 -11.58 8.28
N TYR A 130 5.85 -11.40 6.96
CA TYR A 130 6.03 -12.48 5.98
C TYR A 130 7.46 -12.55 5.40
N ASN A 131 8.38 -11.72 5.91
CA ASN A 131 9.78 -11.63 5.47
C ASN A 131 9.91 -11.44 3.94
N ILE A 132 9.20 -10.44 3.43
CA ILE A 132 9.22 -10.02 2.02
C ILE A 132 9.49 -8.52 1.93
N GLU A 133 9.90 -8.03 0.76
CA GLU A 133 10.09 -6.60 0.51
C GLU A 133 9.09 -6.10 -0.54
N ILE A 134 8.61 -4.86 -0.39
CA ILE A 134 7.71 -4.23 -1.38
C ILE A 134 8.35 -4.24 -2.77
N LEU A 135 9.65 -3.96 -2.85
CA LEU A 135 10.40 -3.94 -4.11
C LEU A 135 10.44 -5.29 -4.82
N ASP A 136 10.36 -6.40 -4.09
CA ASP A 136 10.34 -7.75 -4.67
C ASP A 136 8.94 -8.12 -5.19
N CYS A 137 7.90 -7.47 -4.65
CA CYS A 137 6.51 -7.68 -5.05
C CYS A 137 6.14 -6.84 -6.27
N VAL A 138 6.64 -5.61 -6.37
CA VAL A 138 6.30 -4.70 -7.46
C VAL A 138 7.22 -4.96 -8.67
N LYS A 139 6.80 -5.91 -9.51
CA LYS A 139 7.44 -6.20 -10.80
C LYS A 139 6.72 -5.46 -11.92
N ILE A 140 7.42 -4.52 -12.54
CA ILE A 140 6.95 -3.79 -13.72
C ILE A 140 7.98 -4.07 -14.80
N GLU A 141 7.64 -4.99 -15.70
CA GLU A 141 8.40 -5.31 -16.91
C GLU A 141 7.98 -4.39 -18.06
#